data_AF-M3X1T7-F1
#
_entry.id   AF-M3X1T7-F1
#
_cell.length_a   1.000
_cell.length_b   1.000
_cell.length_c   1.000
_cell.angle_alpha   90.00
_cell.angle_beta   90.00
_cell.angle_gamma   90.00
#
_symmetry.space_group_name_H-M   'P 1'
#
loop_
_entity.id
_entity.type
_entity.pdbx_description
1 polymer ?
#
loop_
_entity_poly.entity_id
_entity_poly.type
_entity_poly.pdbx_seq_one_letter_code
_entity_poly.pdbx_strand_id
1 'polypeptide(L)'
;MASSRLGSGRGLPPPPPLLLLLLLLGPWPAAGHGGKYSREKNEPEPPPQREPGGEFRMEKLNQLWEKAQRLQLSPVKLSELHADLKMQEREEFAWKKLKAEGLDADGERAAKLLRNLSVILAKYGLDGRKDAQAVNSNYLSDTAEDDSLGDPKLEKLWHKAKSSGKFSSEELAKLWRELQHHREKVHEYNVLLDALSRTEETRENVISPLDVSRVKEDVLHSKHAELKDRLRAINQGYDRLRQVSHRGYGGTEAEFEEPRVIDLWDMAKSANFTEKELESFREELKHFEAKIEKHNHYQKQLEISHQKLKHVESFGDQEHVSRNKEKYAMLEEKTKELGYKVKKHFQDLSGRISRARHNEL
;
A
#
# COMPACT_ATOMS: atom_id res chain seq x y z
N MET A 1 110.47 -3.95 24.50
CA MET A 1 110.02 -4.74 25.66
C MET A 1 108.56 -4.40 25.93
N ALA A 2 107.87 -5.27 26.67
CA ALA A 2 106.50 -5.17 27.18
C ALA A 2 105.81 -3.78 27.23
N SER A 3 104.47 -3.83 27.12
CA SER A 3 103.47 -2.80 27.46
C SER A 3 103.17 -1.65 26.47
N SER A 4 102.00 -1.81 25.81
CA SER A 4 100.84 -0.87 25.73
C SER A 4 100.97 0.55 25.17
N ARG A 5 100.07 0.94 24.22
CA ARG A 5 98.98 1.95 24.40
C ARG A 5 98.31 2.44 23.09
N LEU A 6 97.00 2.72 23.21
CA LEU A 6 96.12 3.71 22.54
C LEU A 6 95.94 3.78 21.00
N GLY A 7 94.68 3.64 20.56
CA GLY A 7 93.84 4.81 20.21
C GLY A 7 93.60 5.16 18.73
N SER A 8 92.31 5.13 18.34
CA SER A 8 91.61 5.93 17.29
C SER A 8 92.03 5.78 15.81
N GLY A 9 91.15 5.75 14.80
CA GLY A 9 89.70 5.94 14.71
C GLY A 9 89.32 6.65 13.38
N ARG A 10 88.31 6.10 12.68
CA ARG A 10 87.40 6.71 11.66
C ARG A 10 87.99 7.14 10.29
N GLY A 11 87.31 7.00 9.15
CA GLY A 11 85.91 6.67 8.88
C GLY A 11 85.60 6.42 7.39
N LEU A 12 84.45 5.76 7.19
CA LEU A 12 83.66 5.39 6.00
C LEU A 12 82.97 6.62 5.32
N PRO A 13 82.24 6.56 4.17
CA PRO A 13 82.24 5.62 3.00
C PRO A 13 81.77 6.26 1.63
N PRO A 14 80.97 5.64 0.71
CA PRO A 14 81.14 5.69 -0.77
C PRO A 14 79.86 6.30 -1.47
N PRO A 15 79.47 6.12 -2.78
CA PRO A 15 79.09 4.83 -3.41
C PRO A 15 79.28 4.72 -4.97
N PRO A 16 79.01 3.53 -5.58
CA PRO A 16 79.02 3.26 -7.04
C PRO A 16 77.62 2.79 -7.56
N PRO A 17 77.46 2.08 -8.71
CA PRO A 17 77.52 2.58 -10.08
C PRO A 17 76.25 2.24 -10.92
N LEU A 18 76.12 2.89 -12.07
CA LEU A 18 75.15 2.59 -13.14
C LEU A 18 75.89 2.05 -14.38
N LEU A 19 75.16 1.25 -15.17
CA LEU A 19 75.44 0.79 -16.55
C LEU A 19 76.22 -0.53 -16.71
N LEU A 20 75.53 -1.58 -17.16
CA LEU A 20 75.62 -2.06 -18.56
C LEU A 20 74.76 -3.32 -18.71
N LEU A 21 73.67 -3.25 -19.48
CA LEU A 21 73.44 -4.15 -20.62
C LEU A 21 72.25 -3.64 -21.44
N LEU A 22 72.55 -2.94 -22.53
CA LEU A 22 71.67 -2.76 -23.68
C LEU A 22 71.47 -4.11 -24.38
N LEU A 23 70.30 -4.28 -25.01
CA LEU A 23 69.93 -5.12 -26.19
C LEU A 23 68.42 -5.44 -26.00
N LEU A 24 67.44 -5.05 -26.81
CA LEU A 24 67.31 -4.75 -28.23
C LEU A 24 66.01 -3.93 -28.47
N LEU A 25 66.03 -3.11 -29.52
CA LEU A 25 64.95 -2.27 -30.06
C LEU A 25 63.60 -2.99 -30.28
N GLY A 26 62.51 -2.31 -29.90
CA GLY A 26 61.12 -2.50 -30.34
C GLY A 26 60.44 -1.13 -30.50
N PRO A 27 59.43 -0.97 -31.39
CA PRO A 27 59.15 0.27 -32.12
C PRO A 27 58.52 1.40 -31.29
N TRP A 28 58.88 2.65 -31.62
CA TRP A 28 58.16 3.85 -31.17
C TRP A 28 56.70 3.84 -31.67
N PRO A 29 55.70 4.12 -30.82
CA PRO A 29 54.38 4.45 -31.34
C PRO A 29 54.39 5.91 -31.81
N ALA A 30 54.10 6.06 -33.10
CA ALA A 30 53.80 7.33 -33.74
C ALA A 30 52.61 8.01 -33.03
N ALA A 31 52.66 9.34 -32.98
CA ALA A 31 51.54 10.18 -32.62
C ALA A 31 50.38 9.93 -33.62
N GLY A 32 49.33 9.26 -33.15
CA GLY A 32 48.05 9.11 -33.85
C GLY A 32 46.96 9.79 -33.05
N HIS A 33 46.53 10.98 -33.48
CA HIS A 33 45.23 11.51 -33.09
C HIS A 33 44.13 10.66 -33.73
N GLY A 34 43.16 10.19 -32.95
CA GLY A 34 41.90 9.66 -33.47
C GLY A 34 41.43 8.38 -32.80
N GLY A 35 40.60 8.51 -31.77
CA GLY A 35 39.95 7.37 -31.13
C GLY A 35 39.28 7.72 -29.82
N LYS A 36 38.26 8.59 -29.86
CA LYS A 36 37.21 8.55 -28.84
C LYS A 36 36.73 7.08 -28.83
N TYR A 37 36.54 6.44 -27.68
CA TYR A 37 36.31 4.98 -27.50
C TYR A 37 37.58 4.12 -27.34
N SER A 38 38.32 4.32 -26.24
CA SER A 38 39.25 3.29 -25.73
C SER A 38 38.46 2.08 -25.23
N ARG A 39 38.72 0.90 -25.82
CA ARG A 39 38.09 -0.39 -25.48
C ARG A 39 38.19 -0.73 -23.98
N GLU A 40 39.26 -0.29 -23.32
CA GLU A 40 39.53 -0.49 -21.88
C GLU A 40 38.53 0.23 -20.95
N LYS A 41 37.81 1.26 -21.41
CA LYS A 41 36.75 1.93 -20.62
C LYS A 41 35.35 1.35 -20.85
N ASN A 42 35.21 0.44 -21.80
CA ASN A 42 33.94 -0.21 -22.16
C ASN A 42 33.89 -1.68 -21.75
N GLU A 43 34.88 -2.19 -21.02
CA GLU A 43 34.72 -3.45 -20.31
C GLU A 43 33.98 -3.16 -19.01
N PRO A 44 32.76 -3.70 -18.80
CA PRO A 44 32.12 -3.58 -17.51
C PRO A 44 33.04 -4.25 -16.49
N GLU A 45 33.34 -3.55 -15.39
CA GLU A 45 33.95 -4.20 -14.22
C GLU A 45 33.15 -5.48 -13.96
N PRO A 46 33.82 -6.65 -13.83
CA PRO A 46 33.10 -7.86 -13.48
C PRO A 46 32.31 -7.55 -12.20
N PRO A 47 31.00 -7.85 -12.16
CA PRO A 47 30.23 -7.64 -10.94
C PRO A 47 31.02 -8.31 -9.82
N PRO A 48 31.17 -7.67 -8.63
CA PRO A 48 31.94 -8.24 -7.55
C PRO A 48 31.43 -9.67 -7.39
N GLN A 49 32.33 -10.63 -7.62
CA GLN A 49 32.01 -12.04 -7.44
C GLN A 49 31.41 -12.12 -6.05
N ARG A 50 30.11 -12.44 -5.97
CA ARG A 50 29.54 -12.93 -4.72
C ARG A 50 30.39 -14.14 -4.39
N GLU A 51 31.29 -13.98 -3.42
CA GLU A 51 32.06 -15.05 -2.81
C GLU A 51 31.13 -16.26 -2.68
N PRO A 52 31.31 -17.33 -3.48
CA PRO A 52 30.45 -18.50 -3.42
C PRO A 52 30.96 -19.35 -2.26
N GLY A 53 30.74 -18.84 -1.05
CA GLY A 53 31.22 -19.42 0.18
C GLY A 53 30.39 -18.87 1.31
N GLY A 54 29.12 -19.27 1.38
CA GLY A 54 28.33 -19.03 2.59
C GLY A 54 29.13 -19.53 3.80
N GLU A 55 29.40 -18.63 4.75
CA GLU A 55 30.25 -18.92 5.92
C GLU A 55 29.74 -20.11 6.74
N PHE A 56 28.45 -20.44 6.58
CA PHE A 56 27.79 -21.62 7.12
C PHE A 56 27.32 -22.56 6.00
N ARG A 57 27.31 -23.86 6.29
CA ARG A 57 26.78 -24.91 5.41
C ARG A 57 25.24 -24.91 5.38
N MET A 58 24.60 -24.22 6.32
CA MET A 58 23.14 -24.06 6.37
C MET A 58 22.68 -22.69 5.86
N GLU A 59 21.78 -22.70 4.88
CA GLU A 59 21.22 -21.48 4.29
C GLU A 59 20.51 -20.58 5.31
N LYS A 60 19.79 -21.18 6.28
CA LYS A 60 19.13 -20.43 7.36
C LYS A 60 20.10 -19.60 8.21
N LEU A 61 21.32 -20.10 8.43
CA LEU A 61 22.35 -19.39 9.19
C LEU A 61 23.04 -18.33 8.33
N ASN A 62 23.25 -18.60 7.04
CA ASN A 62 23.75 -17.61 6.09
C ASN A 62 22.80 -16.41 5.97
N GLN A 63 21.49 -16.65 5.88
CA GLN A 63 20.50 -15.57 5.84
C GLN A 63 20.51 -14.72 7.12
N LEU A 64 20.67 -15.34 8.29
CA LEU A 64 20.79 -14.62 9.57
C LEU A 64 22.10 -13.83 9.66
N TRP A 65 23.18 -14.42 9.19
CA TRP A 65 24.49 -13.80 9.15
C TRP A 65 24.53 -12.59 8.21
N GLU A 66 24.00 -12.72 6.99
CA GLU A 66 23.85 -11.60 6.07
C GLU A 66 22.94 -10.51 6.65
N LYS A 67 21.83 -10.87 7.31
CA LYS A 67 20.96 -9.89 7.99
C LYS A 67 21.73 -9.14 9.07
N ALA A 68 22.54 -9.83 9.86
CA ALA A 68 23.36 -9.21 10.89
C ALA A 68 24.46 -8.30 10.32
N GLN A 69 25.09 -8.69 9.20
CA GLN A 69 26.05 -7.85 8.47
C GLN A 69 25.37 -6.59 7.92
N ARG A 70 24.17 -6.72 7.33
CA ARG A 70 23.38 -5.58 6.82
C ARG A 70 22.95 -4.61 7.93
N LEU A 71 22.71 -5.12 9.14
CA LEU A 71 22.35 -4.31 10.30
C LEU A 71 23.55 -3.60 10.96
N GLN A 72 24.77 -3.79 10.44
CA GLN A 72 26.00 -3.14 10.93
C GLN A 72 26.15 -3.22 12.46
N LEU A 73 25.96 -4.42 13.02
CA LEU A 73 26.17 -4.64 14.45
C LEU A 73 27.62 -4.32 14.84
N SER A 74 27.82 -3.84 16.07
CA SER A 74 29.16 -3.57 16.63
C SER A 74 30.10 -4.77 16.38
N PRO A 75 31.39 -4.54 16.01
CA PRO A 75 32.32 -5.62 15.68
C PRO A 75 32.44 -6.70 16.76
N VAL A 76 32.26 -6.32 18.04
CA VAL A 76 32.24 -7.24 19.18
C VAL A 76 30.98 -8.12 19.20
N LYS A 77 29.81 -7.53 18.91
CA LYS A 77 28.54 -8.29 18.84
C LYS A 77 28.48 -9.20 17.62
N LEU A 78 29.12 -8.79 16.51
CA LEU A 78 29.20 -9.58 15.29
C LEU A 78 30.08 -10.82 15.47
N SER A 79 31.22 -10.70 16.18
CA SER A 79 32.06 -11.86 16.49
C SER A 79 31.42 -12.82 17.49
N GLU A 80 30.71 -12.30 18.50
CA GLU A 80 29.89 -13.12 19.41
C GLU A 80 28.77 -13.86 18.66
N LEU A 81 28.00 -13.16 17.82
CA LEU A 81 26.96 -13.77 17.00
C LEU A 81 27.52 -14.85 16.07
N HIS A 82 28.69 -14.63 15.47
CA HIS A 82 29.33 -15.62 14.62
C HIS A 82 29.71 -16.90 15.39
N ALA A 83 30.23 -16.75 16.61
CA ALA A 83 30.54 -17.88 17.47
C ALA A 83 29.26 -18.64 17.89
N ASP A 84 28.20 -17.91 18.25
CA ASP A 84 26.90 -18.46 18.64
C ASP A 84 26.24 -19.22 17.46
N LEU A 85 26.28 -18.66 16.24
CA LEU A 85 25.77 -19.31 15.02
C LEU A 85 26.58 -20.56 14.65
N LYS A 86 27.91 -20.55 14.85
CA LYS A 86 28.75 -21.75 14.63
C LYS A 86 28.46 -22.85 15.65
N MET A 87 28.16 -22.47 16.89
CA MET A 87 27.76 -23.42 17.92
C MET A 87 26.41 -24.05 17.56
N GLN A 88 25.43 -23.23 17.19
CA GLN A 88 24.12 -23.68 16.71
C GLN A 88 24.25 -24.61 15.49
N GLU A 89 25.12 -24.31 14.54
CA GLU A 89 25.35 -25.17 13.36
C GLU A 89 25.84 -26.57 13.75
N ARG A 90 26.79 -26.65 14.69
CA ARG A 90 27.32 -27.93 15.18
C ARG A 90 26.25 -28.75 15.87
N GLU A 91 25.44 -28.11 16.71
CA GLU A 91 24.35 -28.78 17.43
C GLU A 91 23.24 -29.23 16.46
N GLU A 92 22.93 -28.45 15.42
CA GLU A 92 21.98 -28.83 14.37
C GLU A 92 22.48 -30.03 13.55
N PHE A 93 23.78 -30.08 13.23
CA PHE A 93 24.36 -31.26 12.57
C PHE A 93 24.34 -32.49 13.47
N ALA A 94 24.68 -32.33 14.76
CA ALA A 94 24.62 -33.42 15.74
C ALA A 94 23.18 -33.94 15.90
N TRP A 95 22.20 -33.05 15.97
CA TRP A 95 20.79 -33.42 16.02
C TRP A 95 20.31 -34.09 14.75
N LYS A 96 20.68 -33.60 13.56
CA LYS A 96 20.34 -34.26 12.29
C LYS A 96 20.92 -35.68 12.21
N LYS A 97 22.13 -35.89 12.72
CA LYS A 97 22.75 -37.22 12.82
C LYS A 97 21.97 -38.12 13.80
N LEU A 98 21.67 -37.63 15.00
CA LEU A 98 20.88 -38.37 16.00
C LEU A 98 19.45 -38.67 15.53
N LYS A 99 18.83 -37.75 14.79
CA LYS A 99 17.51 -37.94 14.18
C LYS A 99 17.54 -39.01 13.09
N ALA A 100 18.60 -39.04 12.27
CA ALA A 100 18.79 -40.10 11.27
C ALA A 100 19.01 -41.48 11.92
N GLU A 101 19.61 -41.51 13.10
CA GLU A 101 19.79 -42.70 13.94
C GLU A 101 18.51 -43.07 14.74
N GLY A 102 17.44 -42.26 14.67
CA GLY A 102 16.14 -42.54 15.30
C GLY A 102 16.10 -42.37 16.83
N LEU A 103 17.13 -41.74 17.41
CA LEU A 103 17.32 -41.66 18.87
C LEU A 103 16.66 -40.43 19.53
N ASP A 104 15.90 -39.62 18.78
CA ASP A 104 15.18 -38.44 19.28
C ASP A 104 13.67 -38.60 19.10
N ALA A 105 13.06 -39.49 19.89
CA ALA A 105 11.61 -39.74 19.86
C ALA A 105 10.80 -38.64 20.56
N ASP A 106 11.39 -37.96 21.55
CA ASP A 106 10.70 -36.97 22.39
C ASP A 106 10.71 -35.55 21.80
N GLY A 107 11.48 -35.30 20.74
CA GLY A 107 11.60 -33.98 20.09
C GLY A 107 12.22 -32.89 20.99
N GLU A 108 12.70 -33.26 22.17
CA GLU A 108 13.25 -32.34 23.17
C GLU A 108 14.52 -31.65 22.64
N ARG A 109 15.34 -32.37 21.87
CA ARG A 109 16.55 -31.80 21.26
C ARG A 109 16.22 -30.81 20.15
N ALA A 110 15.20 -31.09 19.34
CA ALA A 110 14.70 -30.15 18.33
C ALA A 110 14.12 -28.88 18.99
N ALA A 111 13.34 -29.03 20.06
CA ALA A 111 12.77 -27.91 20.81
C ALA A 111 13.85 -27.06 21.49
N LYS A 112 14.89 -27.69 22.06
CA LYS A 112 16.07 -26.99 22.62
C LYS A 112 16.80 -26.19 21.53
N LEU A 113 17.02 -26.75 20.35
CA LEU A 113 17.66 -26.03 19.24
C LEU A 113 16.85 -24.83 18.76
N LEU A 114 15.53 -24.99 18.62
CA LEU A 114 14.64 -23.89 18.26
C LEU A 114 14.62 -22.80 19.33
N ARG A 115 14.60 -23.19 20.61
CA ARG A 115 14.68 -22.26 21.73
C ARG A 115 15.99 -21.51 21.75
N ASN A 116 17.13 -22.20 21.58
CA ASN A 116 18.45 -21.60 21.51
C ASN A 116 18.54 -20.60 20.36
N LEU A 117 18.06 -20.97 19.17
CA LEU A 117 18.00 -20.07 18.03
C LEU A 117 17.13 -18.84 18.30
N SER A 118 15.94 -19.03 18.90
CA SER A 118 15.07 -17.91 19.28
C SER A 118 15.71 -17.00 20.32
N VAL A 119 16.47 -17.54 21.27
CA VAL A 119 17.21 -16.76 22.28
C VAL A 119 18.33 -15.96 21.61
N ILE A 120 19.08 -16.55 20.68
CA ILE A 120 20.11 -15.84 19.89
C ILE A 120 19.45 -14.70 19.09
N LEU A 121 18.37 -14.98 18.37
CA LEU A 121 17.65 -13.95 17.61
C LEU A 121 17.16 -12.80 18.49
N ALA A 122 16.64 -13.09 19.69
CA ALA A 122 16.23 -12.08 20.65
C ALA A 122 17.41 -11.28 21.21
N LYS A 123 18.52 -11.95 21.57
CA LYS A 123 19.74 -11.31 22.11
C LYS A 123 20.31 -10.25 21.16
N TYR A 124 20.24 -10.50 19.85
CA TYR A 124 20.78 -9.61 18.82
C TYR A 124 19.70 -8.77 18.08
N GLY A 125 18.43 -8.82 18.51
CA GLY A 125 17.35 -8.03 17.90
C GLY A 125 17.00 -8.44 16.46
N LEU A 126 17.29 -9.70 16.09
CA LEU A 126 17.00 -10.29 14.78
C LEU A 126 15.63 -10.99 14.73
N ASP A 127 14.89 -10.99 15.84
CA ASP A 127 13.57 -11.61 15.98
C ASP A 127 12.49 -10.72 15.33
N GLY A 128 12.22 -10.95 14.05
CA GLY A 128 11.25 -10.20 13.24
C GLY A 128 9.78 -10.46 13.59
N ARG A 129 9.41 -10.54 14.89
CA ARG A 129 8.04 -10.81 15.38
C ARG A 129 7.06 -9.65 15.15
N LYS A 130 6.96 -9.14 13.93
CA LYS A 130 5.94 -8.17 13.53
C LYS A 130 4.84 -8.78 12.64
N ASP A 131 5.06 -9.97 12.07
CA ASP A 131 4.20 -10.46 10.96
C ASP A 131 3.32 -11.68 11.30
N ALA A 132 3.15 -12.03 12.58
CA ALA A 132 2.16 -13.04 12.97
C ALA A 132 0.74 -12.43 13.05
N GLN A 133 0.32 -11.71 12.01
CA GLN A 133 -1.08 -11.30 11.86
C GLN A 133 -1.85 -12.54 11.40
N ALA A 134 -2.42 -13.27 12.35
CA ALA A 134 -3.34 -14.36 12.07
C ALA A 134 -4.58 -13.77 11.37
N VAL A 135 -4.59 -13.78 10.04
CA VAL A 135 -5.76 -13.47 9.23
C VAL A 135 -6.67 -14.71 9.26
N ASN A 136 -7.38 -14.88 10.37
CA ASN A 136 -8.49 -15.84 10.40
C ASN A 136 -9.63 -15.24 9.59
N SER A 137 -9.74 -15.65 8.34
CA SER A 137 -10.88 -15.36 7.49
C SER A 137 -12.06 -16.20 7.98
N ASN A 138 -12.98 -15.59 8.71
CA ASN A 138 -14.22 -16.22 9.16
C ASN A 138 -15.24 -16.23 8.01
N TYR A 139 -14.96 -16.99 6.95
CA TYR A 139 -15.95 -17.26 5.91
C TYR A 139 -16.70 -18.54 6.27
N LEU A 140 -17.90 -18.39 6.85
CA LEU A 140 -18.85 -19.48 6.98
C LEU A 140 -19.65 -19.54 5.68
N SER A 141 -19.39 -20.55 4.85
CA SER A 141 -20.34 -20.92 3.80
C SER A 141 -21.50 -21.64 4.47
N ASP A 142 -22.57 -20.92 4.82
CA ASP A 142 -23.78 -21.57 5.33
C ASP A 142 -24.90 -21.59 4.28
N THR A 143 -25.05 -22.79 3.75
CA THR A 143 -26.25 -23.47 3.29
C THR A 143 -27.56 -23.01 3.94
N ALA A 144 -28.36 -22.25 3.20
CA ALA A 144 -29.78 -22.50 2.91
C ALA A 144 -30.32 -21.24 2.23
N GLU A 145 -30.76 -21.38 0.97
CA GLU A 145 -31.50 -20.33 0.27
C GLU A 145 -32.87 -20.18 0.93
N ASP A 146 -32.92 -19.46 2.06
CA ASP A 146 -34.16 -18.86 2.50
C ASP A 146 -34.42 -17.66 1.59
N ASP A 147 -35.28 -17.88 0.59
CA ASP A 147 -35.78 -16.87 -0.34
C ASP A 147 -36.63 -15.78 0.35
N SER A 148 -36.88 -15.87 1.65
CA SER A 148 -37.60 -14.82 2.38
C SER A 148 -36.65 -13.72 2.86
N LEU A 149 -36.97 -12.42 2.71
CA LEU A 149 -36.05 -11.36 3.15
C LEU A 149 -35.89 -11.30 4.68
N GLY A 150 -36.76 -11.98 5.44
CA GLY A 150 -36.71 -12.13 6.91
C GLY A 150 -36.98 -10.85 7.71
N ASP A 151 -36.62 -9.68 7.15
CA ASP A 151 -36.76 -8.37 7.76
C ASP A 151 -38.01 -7.63 7.26
N PRO A 152 -38.93 -7.22 8.17
CA PRO A 152 -40.13 -6.45 7.79
C PRO A 152 -39.83 -5.13 7.09
N LYS A 153 -38.61 -4.59 7.25
CA LYS A 153 -38.18 -3.35 6.60
C LYS A 153 -37.78 -3.59 5.14
N LEU A 154 -37.05 -4.68 4.85
CA LEU A 154 -36.65 -5.04 3.49
C LEU A 154 -37.86 -5.49 2.68
N GLU A 155 -38.77 -6.27 3.29
CA GLU A 155 -40.04 -6.65 2.66
C GLU A 155 -40.90 -5.44 2.28
N LYS A 156 -40.96 -4.41 3.14
CA LYS A 156 -41.65 -3.16 2.81
C LYS A 156 -41.02 -2.45 1.61
N LEU A 157 -39.69 -2.41 1.50
CA LEU A 157 -39.01 -1.81 0.35
C LEU A 157 -39.26 -2.61 -0.93
N TRP A 158 -39.26 -3.93 -0.84
CA TRP A 158 -39.57 -4.82 -1.96
C TRP A 158 -41.01 -4.66 -2.45
N HIS A 159 -41.99 -4.77 -1.56
CA HIS A 159 -43.40 -4.60 -1.91
C HIS A 159 -43.69 -3.19 -2.44
N LYS A 160 -43.01 -2.17 -1.91
CA LYS A 160 -43.13 -0.80 -2.41
C LYS A 160 -42.54 -0.65 -3.81
N ALA A 161 -41.39 -1.24 -4.09
CA ALA A 161 -40.81 -1.25 -5.43
C ALA A 161 -41.72 -1.98 -6.42
N LYS A 162 -42.19 -3.18 -6.06
CA LYS A 162 -43.10 -4.00 -6.87
C LYS A 162 -44.44 -3.30 -7.15
N SER A 163 -45.01 -2.64 -6.14
CA SER A 163 -46.27 -1.89 -6.29
C SER A 163 -46.10 -0.56 -6.99
N SER A 164 -44.88 0.00 -7.04
CA SER A 164 -44.65 1.31 -7.67
C SER A 164 -44.77 1.27 -9.19
N GLY A 165 -44.62 0.10 -9.84
CA GLY A 165 -44.68 -0.06 -11.30
C GLY A 165 -43.59 0.69 -12.08
N LYS A 166 -42.61 1.28 -11.39
CA LYS A 166 -41.52 2.09 -11.99
C LYS A 166 -40.28 1.27 -12.37
N PHE A 167 -40.26 -0.01 -12.01
CA PHE A 167 -39.11 -0.88 -12.21
C PHE A 167 -39.40 -1.86 -13.33
N SER A 168 -38.42 -2.05 -14.22
CA SER A 168 -38.44 -3.19 -15.14
C SER A 168 -38.27 -4.50 -14.38
N SER A 169 -38.65 -5.63 -14.99
CA SER A 169 -38.45 -6.95 -14.40
C SER A 169 -36.97 -7.24 -14.08
N GLU A 170 -36.05 -6.71 -14.90
CA GLU A 170 -34.61 -6.86 -14.67
C GLU A 170 -34.12 -6.01 -13.50
N GLU A 171 -34.64 -4.80 -13.34
CA GLU A 171 -34.33 -3.89 -12.23
C GLU A 171 -34.89 -4.41 -10.91
N LEU A 172 -36.08 -5.02 -10.91
CA LEU A 172 -36.61 -5.72 -9.74
C LEU A 172 -35.72 -6.91 -9.35
N ALA A 173 -35.22 -7.69 -10.31
CA ALA A 173 -34.30 -8.79 -10.02
C ALA A 173 -32.94 -8.30 -9.48
N LYS A 174 -32.48 -7.13 -9.91
CA LYS A 174 -31.29 -6.45 -9.33
C LYS A 174 -31.58 -5.96 -7.92
N LEU A 175 -32.73 -5.32 -7.68
CA LEU A 175 -33.16 -4.87 -6.35
C LEU A 175 -33.20 -6.03 -5.36
N TRP A 176 -33.79 -7.14 -5.78
CA TRP A 176 -33.93 -8.34 -4.96
C TRP A 176 -32.57 -8.88 -4.54
N ARG A 177 -31.63 -9.01 -5.49
CA ARG A 177 -30.24 -9.41 -5.19
C ARG A 177 -29.54 -8.44 -4.24
N GLU A 178 -29.69 -7.13 -4.43
CA GLU A 178 -29.07 -6.16 -3.51
C GLU A 178 -29.70 -6.20 -2.10
N LEU A 179 -31.02 -6.43 -1.99
CA LEU A 179 -31.70 -6.64 -0.71
C LEU A 179 -31.23 -7.92 -0.02
N GLN A 180 -31.08 -9.02 -0.77
CA GLN A 180 -30.54 -10.28 -0.26
C GLN A 180 -29.10 -10.12 0.24
N HIS A 181 -28.24 -9.47 -0.53
CA HIS A 181 -26.87 -9.15 -0.09
C HIS A 181 -26.84 -8.22 1.12
N HIS A 182 -27.79 -7.30 1.25
CA HIS A 182 -27.90 -6.46 2.43
C HIS A 182 -28.26 -7.29 3.68
N ARG A 183 -29.22 -8.22 3.55
CA ARG A 183 -29.55 -9.19 4.60
C ARG A 183 -28.33 -10.03 5.01
N GLU A 184 -27.61 -10.58 4.03
CA GLU A 184 -26.37 -11.36 4.25
C GLU A 184 -25.33 -10.53 5.01
N LYS A 185 -25.09 -9.27 4.60
CA LYS A 185 -24.15 -8.37 5.29
C LYS A 185 -24.56 -8.06 6.74
N VAL A 186 -25.85 -7.90 7.00
CA VAL A 186 -26.38 -7.70 8.36
C VAL A 186 -26.18 -8.97 9.19
N HIS A 187 -26.46 -10.14 8.61
CA HIS A 187 -26.24 -11.42 9.29
C HIS A 187 -24.76 -11.66 9.60
N GLU A 188 -23.86 -11.45 8.62
CA GLU A 188 -22.41 -11.52 8.82
C GLU A 188 -21.95 -10.56 9.92
N TYR A 189 -22.47 -9.34 9.94
CA TYR A 189 -22.17 -8.36 10.99
C TYR A 189 -22.59 -8.86 12.38
N ASN A 190 -23.79 -9.45 12.51
CA ASN A 190 -24.29 -9.99 13.77
C ASN A 190 -23.43 -11.18 14.24
N VAL A 191 -23.05 -12.09 13.34
CA VAL A 191 -22.15 -13.22 13.66
C VAL A 191 -20.79 -12.73 14.13
N LEU A 192 -20.22 -11.72 13.47
CA LEU A 192 -18.95 -11.12 13.88
C LEU A 192 -19.06 -10.40 15.22
N LEU A 193 -20.18 -9.71 15.47
CA LEU A 193 -20.47 -9.07 16.74
C LEU A 193 -20.55 -10.11 17.86
N ASP A 194 -21.33 -11.18 17.68
CA ASP A 194 -21.46 -12.27 18.65
C ASP A 194 -20.13 -12.96 18.93
N ALA A 195 -19.32 -13.20 17.89
CA ALA A 195 -17.99 -13.77 18.04
C ALA A 195 -17.05 -12.85 18.86
N LEU A 196 -17.14 -11.54 18.65
CA LEU A 196 -16.38 -10.56 19.42
C LEU A 196 -16.88 -10.46 20.87
N SER A 197 -18.18 -10.44 21.11
CA SER A 197 -18.76 -10.44 22.45
C SER A 197 -18.39 -11.70 23.24
N ARG A 198 -18.42 -12.89 22.62
CA ARG A 198 -17.92 -14.13 23.25
C ARG A 198 -16.43 -14.06 23.58
N THR A 199 -15.64 -13.45 22.69
CA THR A 199 -14.21 -13.26 22.91
C THR A 199 -13.93 -12.27 24.04
N GLU A 200 -14.75 -11.23 24.16
CA GLU A 200 -14.69 -10.22 25.24
C GLU A 200 -15.09 -10.84 26.59
N GLU A 201 -16.20 -11.56 26.65
CA GLU A 201 -16.67 -12.29 27.85
C GLU A 201 -15.64 -13.34 28.30
N THR A 202 -15.00 -14.05 27.35
CA THR A 202 -13.90 -14.97 27.67
C THR A 202 -12.69 -14.24 28.25
N ARG A 203 -12.43 -12.98 27.87
CA ARG A 203 -11.30 -12.19 28.36
C ARG A 203 -11.56 -11.57 29.72
N GLU A 204 -12.78 -11.13 30.01
CA GLU A 204 -13.15 -10.64 31.36
C GLU A 204 -12.88 -11.70 32.44
N ASN A 205 -13.00 -12.98 32.07
CA ASN A 205 -12.76 -14.11 32.96
C ASN A 205 -11.28 -14.56 33.07
N VAL A 206 -10.33 -13.93 32.35
CA VAL A 206 -8.91 -14.32 32.34
C VAL A 206 -8.01 -13.19 32.87
N ILE A 207 -7.45 -13.38 34.06
CA ILE A 207 -6.38 -12.51 34.60
C ILE A 207 -5.07 -12.84 33.86
N SER A 208 -4.75 -12.10 32.79
CA SER A 208 -3.48 -12.20 32.06
C SER A 208 -2.44 -11.16 32.53
N PRO A 209 -1.13 -11.40 32.32
CA PRO A 209 -0.09 -10.41 32.59
C PRO A 209 -0.32 -9.09 31.83
N LEU A 210 -0.09 -7.95 32.49
CA LEU A 210 -0.44 -6.59 32.04
C LEU A 210 0.04 -6.24 30.61
N ASP A 211 1.19 -6.73 30.17
CA ASP A 211 1.72 -6.44 28.82
C ASP A 211 0.98 -7.18 27.71
N VAL A 212 0.49 -8.40 27.99
CA VAL A 212 -0.31 -9.19 27.05
C VAL A 212 -1.74 -8.65 26.99
N SER A 213 -2.23 -8.06 28.09
CA SER A 213 -3.53 -7.37 28.15
C SER A 213 -3.59 -6.20 27.17
N ARG A 214 -2.59 -5.30 27.17
CA ARG A 214 -2.58 -4.10 26.34
C ARG A 214 -2.57 -4.40 24.83
N VAL A 215 -1.71 -5.33 24.39
CA VAL A 215 -1.66 -5.73 22.97
C VAL A 215 -2.97 -6.39 22.52
N LYS A 216 -3.58 -7.20 23.39
CA LYS A 216 -4.88 -7.82 23.12
C LYS A 216 -6.03 -6.81 23.10
N GLU A 217 -5.93 -5.77 23.92
CA GLU A 217 -6.88 -4.65 23.99
C GLU A 217 -6.83 -3.78 22.73
N ASP A 218 -5.63 -3.43 22.23
CA ASP A 218 -5.47 -2.71 20.96
C ASP A 218 -6.08 -3.49 19.77
N VAL A 219 -5.92 -4.82 19.77
CA VAL A 219 -6.54 -5.69 18.75
C VAL A 219 -8.06 -5.68 18.86
N LEU A 220 -8.65 -5.64 20.06
CA LEU A 220 -10.11 -5.51 20.21
C LEU A 220 -10.62 -4.16 19.75
N HIS A 221 -9.95 -3.08 20.16
CA HIS A 221 -10.32 -1.73 19.72
C HIS A 221 -10.28 -1.61 18.21
N SER A 222 -9.27 -2.19 17.56
CA SER A 222 -9.20 -2.29 16.10
C SER A 222 -10.39 -3.09 15.53
N LYS A 223 -10.76 -4.22 16.13
CA LYS A 223 -11.92 -5.02 15.69
C LYS A 223 -13.26 -4.32 15.91
N HIS A 224 -13.42 -3.57 17.00
CA HIS A 224 -14.61 -2.74 17.22
C HIS A 224 -14.67 -1.56 16.26
N ALA A 225 -13.53 -0.97 15.87
CA ALA A 225 -13.48 0.05 14.83
C ALA A 225 -13.92 -0.53 13.48
N GLU A 226 -13.39 -1.70 13.08
CA GLU A 226 -13.80 -2.42 11.87
C GLU A 226 -15.31 -2.73 11.88
N LEU A 227 -15.87 -3.19 13.00
CA LEU A 227 -17.32 -3.42 13.13
C LEU A 227 -18.12 -2.13 12.98
N LYS A 228 -17.70 -1.03 13.61
CA LYS A 228 -18.38 0.26 13.49
C LYS A 228 -18.39 0.76 12.04
N ASP A 229 -17.29 0.57 11.32
CA ASP A 229 -17.21 0.92 9.91
C ASP A 229 -18.11 0.04 9.04
N ARG A 230 -18.16 -1.27 9.31
CA ARG A 230 -19.11 -2.19 8.65
C ARG A 230 -20.56 -1.78 8.91
N LEU A 231 -20.91 -1.41 10.14
CA LEU A 231 -22.26 -0.92 10.47
C LEU A 231 -22.60 0.38 9.72
N ARG A 232 -21.65 1.32 9.61
CA ARG A 232 -21.84 2.54 8.82
C ARG A 232 -22.08 2.22 7.35
N ALA A 233 -21.30 1.29 6.78
CA ALA A 233 -21.47 0.86 5.39
C ALA A 233 -22.80 0.15 5.15
N ILE A 234 -23.26 -0.69 6.09
CA ILE A 234 -24.57 -1.35 6.05
C ILE A 234 -25.68 -0.29 6.06
N ASN A 235 -25.65 0.66 7.00
CA ASN A 235 -26.65 1.72 7.08
C ASN A 235 -26.70 2.58 5.81
N GLN A 236 -25.54 2.99 5.27
CA GLN A 236 -25.47 3.72 4.00
C GLN A 236 -26.02 2.88 2.83
N GLY A 237 -25.75 1.58 2.81
CA GLY A 237 -26.30 0.65 1.84
C GLY A 237 -27.83 0.56 1.92
N TYR A 238 -28.39 0.51 3.14
CA TYR A 238 -29.83 0.53 3.35
C TYR A 238 -30.46 1.85 2.90
N ASP A 239 -29.84 2.99 3.24
CA ASP A 239 -30.33 4.31 2.82
C ASP A 239 -30.31 4.46 1.30
N ARG A 240 -29.27 3.94 0.64
CA ARG A 240 -29.21 3.84 -0.82
C ARG A 240 -30.33 2.96 -1.36
N LEU A 241 -30.55 1.76 -0.81
CA LEU A 241 -31.62 0.86 -1.24
C LEU A 241 -33.01 1.48 -1.06
N ARG A 242 -33.21 2.21 0.04
CA ARG A 242 -34.41 2.99 0.28
C ARG A 242 -34.57 4.08 -0.78
N GLN A 243 -33.52 4.83 -1.08
CA GLN A 243 -33.56 5.87 -2.12
C GLN A 243 -33.85 5.29 -3.51
N VAL A 244 -33.22 4.17 -3.86
CA VAL A 244 -33.45 3.44 -5.13
C VAL A 244 -34.87 2.89 -5.19
N SER A 245 -35.40 2.29 -4.11
CA SER A 245 -36.80 1.84 -4.03
C SER A 245 -37.79 2.99 -4.25
N HIS A 246 -37.46 4.20 -3.80
CA HIS A 246 -38.30 5.39 -3.98
C HIS A 246 -38.16 6.06 -5.37
N ARG A 247 -36.96 6.09 -5.93
CA ARG A 247 -36.62 6.83 -7.16
C ARG A 247 -36.55 5.95 -8.41
N GLY A 248 -36.41 4.63 -8.28
CA GLY A 248 -36.05 3.72 -9.37
C GLY A 248 -34.54 3.45 -9.44
N TYR A 249 -34.13 2.39 -10.14
CA TYR A 249 -32.73 2.18 -10.57
C TYR A 249 -32.42 3.12 -11.73
N GLY A 250 -32.35 4.42 -11.43
CA GLY A 250 -32.31 5.44 -12.45
C GLY A 250 -33.70 5.62 -13.07
N GLY A 251 -34.13 6.88 -13.13
CA GLY A 251 -35.07 7.22 -14.18
C GLY A 251 -34.40 6.79 -15.49
N THR A 252 -35.06 5.94 -16.25
CA THR A 252 -34.68 5.63 -17.63
C THR A 252 -34.73 6.88 -18.54
N GLU A 253 -35.02 8.05 -17.96
CA GLU A 253 -34.90 9.40 -18.54
C GLU A 253 -33.86 10.30 -17.84
N ALA A 254 -33.03 9.78 -16.93
CA ALA A 254 -31.90 10.53 -16.37
C ALA A 254 -30.79 10.57 -17.42
N GLU A 255 -30.99 11.35 -18.48
CA GLU A 255 -29.98 11.60 -19.52
C GLU A 255 -28.74 12.33 -18.99
N PHE A 256 -28.82 12.83 -17.75
CA PHE A 256 -27.80 13.59 -17.04
C PHE A 256 -27.69 13.08 -15.59
N GLU A 257 -26.48 12.97 -15.06
CA GLU A 257 -26.15 12.59 -13.69
C GLU A 257 -26.14 13.80 -12.74
N GLU A 258 -25.76 14.98 -13.24
CA GLU A 258 -25.65 16.19 -12.43
C GLU A 258 -27.01 16.88 -12.20
N PRO A 259 -27.47 17.07 -10.94
CA PRO A 259 -28.80 17.62 -10.63
C PRO A 259 -29.06 18.99 -11.28
N ARG A 260 -28.04 19.85 -11.36
CA ARG A 260 -28.18 21.18 -11.96
C ARG A 260 -28.41 21.14 -13.46
N VAL A 261 -27.89 20.12 -14.14
CA VAL A 261 -28.06 19.91 -15.58
C VAL A 261 -29.45 19.35 -15.86
N ILE A 262 -29.93 18.45 -14.99
CA ILE A 262 -31.31 17.94 -15.01
C ILE A 262 -32.31 19.10 -14.88
N ASP A 263 -32.12 19.99 -13.91
CA ASP A 263 -33.01 21.15 -13.72
C ASP A 263 -33.03 22.06 -14.97
N LEU A 264 -31.87 22.30 -15.61
CA LEU A 264 -31.78 23.07 -16.85
C LEU A 264 -32.50 22.37 -18.00
N TRP A 265 -32.37 21.05 -18.10
CA TRP A 265 -33.06 20.26 -19.13
C TRP A 265 -34.57 20.26 -18.95
N ASP A 266 -35.06 20.11 -17.72
CA ASP A 266 -36.47 20.17 -17.41
C ASP A 266 -37.05 21.57 -17.66
N MET A 267 -36.31 22.63 -17.31
CA MET A 267 -36.68 24.00 -17.66
C MET A 267 -36.70 24.21 -19.18
N ALA A 268 -35.74 23.66 -19.92
CA ALA A 268 -35.68 23.75 -21.38
C ALA A 268 -36.83 22.99 -22.06
N LYS A 269 -37.18 21.77 -21.61
CA LYS A 269 -38.34 21.02 -22.11
C LYS A 269 -39.66 21.78 -21.89
N SER A 270 -39.74 22.55 -20.81
CA SER A 270 -40.91 23.41 -20.52
C SER A 270 -40.87 24.79 -21.20
N ALA A 271 -39.81 25.09 -21.95
CA ALA A 271 -39.66 26.34 -22.68
C ALA A 271 -40.08 26.17 -24.15
N ASN A 272 -40.37 27.28 -24.82
CA ASN A 272 -40.86 27.31 -26.20
C ASN A 272 -39.70 27.10 -27.22
N PHE A 273 -38.92 26.02 -27.10
CA PHE A 273 -37.89 25.66 -28.07
C PHE A 273 -38.46 24.82 -29.22
N THR A 274 -37.91 25.00 -30.42
CA THR A 274 -38.14 24.06 -31.52
C THR A 274 -37.37 22.76 -31.28
N GLU A 275 -37.82 21.65 -31.87
CA GLU A 275 -37.17 20.33 -31.69
C GLU A 275 -35.68 20.33 -32.06
N LYS A 276 -35.29 21.11 -33.09
CA LYS A 276 -33.90 21.28 -33.51
C LYS A 276 -33.07 22.06 -32.49
N GLU A 277 -33.64 23.11 -31.89
CA GLU A 277 -32.98 23.89 -30.85
C GLU A 277 -32.86 23.07 -29.56
N LEU A 278 -33.87 22.25 -29.26
CA LEU A 278 -33.87 21.36 -28.10
C LEU A 278 -32.78 20.28 -28.21
N GLU A 279 -32.59 19.67 -29.39
CA GLU A 279 -31.49 18.72 -29.59
C GLU A 279 -30.11 19.41 -29.54
N SER A 280 -29.98 20.60 -30.13
CA SER A 280 -28.74 21.39 -29.99
C SER A 280 -28.45 21.77 -28.53
N PHE A 281 -29.49 22.10 -27.76
CA PHE A 281 -29.37 22.40 -26.33
C PHE A 281 -29.00 21.15 -25.53
N ARG A 282 -29.54 19.99 -25.89
CA ARG A 282 -29.19 18.69 -25.29
C ARG A 282 -27.71 18.36 -25.46
N GLU A 283 -27.16 18.54 -26.65
CA GLU A 283 -25.72 18.35 -26.90
C GLU A 283 -24.88 19.35 -26.09
N GLU A 284 -25.31 20.61 -26.01
CA GLU A 284 -24.62 21.63 -25.20
C GLU A 284 -24.62 21.27 -23.70
N LEU A 285 -25.74 20.74 -23.19
CA LEU A 285 -25.85 20.25 -21.81
C LEU A 285 -24.94 19.03 -21.56
N LYS A 286 -24.81 18.09 -22.51
CA LYS A 286 -23.87 16.96 -22.39
C LYS A 286 -22.42 17.44 -22.30
N HIS A 287 -22.05 18.43 -23.12
CA HIS A 287 -20.73 19.05 -23.03
C HIS A 287 -20.51 19.82 -21.73
N PHE A 288 -21.57 20.45 -21.21
CA PHE A 288 -21.53 21.15 -19.93
C PHE A 288 -21.37 20.17 -18.75
N GLU A 289 -22.08 19.05 -18.76
CA GLU A 289 -21.91 17.97 -17.79
C GLU A 289 -20.48 17.42 -17.78
N ALA A 290 -19.92 17.09 -18.96
CA ALA A 290 -18.53 16.65 -19.05
C ALA A 290 -17.52 17.68 -18.52
N LYS A 291 -17.84 18.99 -18.57
CA LYS A 291 -17.03 20.05 -17.93
C LYS A 291 -17.20 20.05 -16.40
N ILE A 292 -18.41 19.84 -15.89
CA ILE A 292 -18.67 19.71 -14.45
C ILE A 292 -17.95 18.48 -13.89
N GLU A 293 -18.04 17.34 -14.56
CA GLU A 293 -17.35 16.12 -14.15
C GLU A 293 -15.84 16.32 -14.08
N LYS A 294 -15.24 16.96 -15.10
CA LYS A 294 -13.81 17.33 -15.08
C LYS A 294 -13.48 18.22 -13.90
N HIS A 295 -14.29 19.24 -13.63
CA HIS A 295 -14.11 20.11 -12.46
C HIS A 295 -14.19 19.33 -11.14
N ASN A 296 -15.19 18.46 -10.97
CA ASN A 296 -15.36 17.61 -9.80
C ASN A 296 -14.18 16.64 -9.62
N HIS A 297 -13.65 16.11 -10.73
CA HIS A 297 -12.44 15.27 -10.71
C HIS A 297 -11.22 16.04 -10.22
N TYR A 298 -10.98 17.25 -10.74
CA TYR A 298 -9.86 18.10 -10.30
C TYR A 298 -10.02 18.55 -8.83
N GLN A 299 -11.25 18.83 -8.38
CA GLN A 299 -11.53 19.10 -6.95
C GLN A 299 -11.16 17.91 -6.05
N LYS A 300 -11.55 16.69 -6.43
CA LYS A 300 -11.17 15.47 -5.69
C LYS A 300 -9.64 15.26 -5.69
N GLN A 301 -8.98 15.46 -6.83
CA GLN A 301 -7.52 15.39 -6.91
C GLN A 301 -6.84 16.45 -6.03
N LEU A 302 -7.38 17.66 -5.98
CA LEU A 302 -6.89 18.75 -5.14
C LEU A 302 -7.01 18.39 -3.66
N GLU A 303 -8.13 17.81 -3.24
CA GLU A 303 -8.34 17.35 -1.86
C GLU A 303 -7.33 16.25 -1.46
N ILE A 304 -7.14 15.26 -2.33
CA ILE A 304 -6.13 14.21 -2.11
C ILE A 304 -4.72 14.81 -2.04
N SER A 305 -4.40 15.75 -2.94
CA SER A 305 -3.13 16.47 -2.93
C SER A 305 -2.94 17.26 -1.64
N HIS A 306 -3.99 17.92 -1.13
CA HIS A 306 -3.96 18.62 0.15
C HIS A 306 -3.65 17.68 1.32
N GLN A 307 -4.34 16.53 1.38
CA GLN A 307 -4.11 15.53 2.42
C GLN A 307 -2.66 15.01 2.37
N LYS A 308 -2.13 14.75 1.16
CA LYS A 308 -0.73 14.36 0.96
C LYS A 308 0.24 15.45 1.40
N LEU A 309 -0.03 16.71 1.09
CA LEU A 309 0.81 17.84 1.51
C LEU A 309 0.87 17.93 3.04
N LYS A 310 -0.28 17.90 3.72
CA LYS A 310 -0.36 17.89 5.19
C LYS A 310 0.41 16.73 5.81
N HIS A 311 0.32 15.54 5.21
CA HIS A 311 1.06 14.39 5.66
C HIS A 311 2.57 14.61 5.50
N VAL A 312 3.04 15.00 4.31
CA VAL A 312 4.47 15.22 4.02
C VAL A 312 5.07 16.36 4.86
N GLU A 313 4.31 17.43 5.13
CA GLU A 313 4.70 18.51 6.05
C GLU A 313 4.98 17.97 7.47
N SER A 314 4.28 16.91 7.90
CA SER A 314 4.53 16.27 9.20
C SER A 314 5.83 15.44 9.25
N PHE A 315 6.39 15.01 8.11
CA PHE A 315 7.65 14.24 8.05
C PHE A 315 8.89 15.14 7.87
N GLY A 316 8.71 16.42 7.54
CA GLY A 316 9.81 17.40 7.49
C GLY A 316 10.75 17.31 6.27
N ASP A 317 10.38 16.59 5.21
CA ASP A 317 11.16 16.52 3.97
C ASP A 317 10.89 17.74 3.08
N GLN A 318 11.76 18.76 3.18
CA GLN A 318 11.60 20.06 2.54
C GLN A 318 11.49 19.99 1.01
N GLU A 319 12.20 19.07 0.35
CA GLU A 319 12.16 18.96 -1.11
C GLU A 319 10.83 18.38 -1.59
N HIS A 320 10.34 17.35 -0.89
CA HIS A 320 9.04 16.74 -1.16
C HIS A 320 7.87 17.66 -0.80
N VAL A 321 7.99 18.48 0.26
CA VAL A 321 6.99 19.53 0.58
C VAL A 321 6.93 20.54 -0.56
N SER A 322 8.08 21.04 -1.05
CA SER A 322 8.15 22.03 -2.12
C SER A 322 7.47 21.53 -3.41
N ARG A 323 7.82 20.31 -3.85
CA ARG A 323 7.24 19.70 -5.06
C ARG A 323 5.73 19.45 -4.94
N ASN A 324 5.24 19.03 -3.76
CA ASN A 324 3.81 18.81 -3.55
C ASN A 324 3.04 20.13 -3.45
N LYS A 325 3.63 21.17 -2.85
CA LYS A 325 3.03 22.50 -2.75
C LYS A 325 2.85 23.14 -4.12
N GLU A 326 3.83 23.00 -5.01
CA GLU A 326 3.73 23.48 -6.41
C GLU A 326 2.63 22.73 -7.17
N LYS A 327 2.57 21.40 -7.05
CA LYS A 327 1.50 20.60 -7.65
C LYS A 327 0.12 20.97 -7.11
N TYR A 328 0.01 21.21 -5.80
CA TYR A 328 -1.22 21.67 -5.17
C TYR A 328 -1.65 23.03 -5.73
N ALA A 329 -0.73 24.00 -5.82
CA ALA A 329 -1.02 25.32 -6.38
C ALA A 329 -1.48 25.25 -7.85
N MET A 330 -0.82 24.44 -8.68
CA MET A 330 -1.23 24.25 -10.07
C MET A 330 -2.62 23.58 -10.18
N LEU A 331 -2.92 22.59 -9.34
CA LEU A 331 -4.25 21.96 -9.31
C LEU A 331 -5.31 22.93 -8.81
N GLU A 332 -4.98 23.76 -7.82
CA GLU A 332 -5.88 24.76 -7.25
C GLU A 332 -6.27 25.81 -8.31
N GLU A 333 -5.28 26.33 -9.04
CA GLU A 333 -5.50 27.29 -10.12
C GLU A 333 -6.38 26.71 -11.22
N LYS A 334 -6.05 25.50 -11.71
CA LYS A 334 -6.86 24.80 -12.73
C LYS A 334 -8.28 24.53 -12.24
N THR A 335 -8.45 24.16 -10.98
CA THR A 335 -9.77 23.92 -10.38
C THR A 335 -10.58 25.22 -10.32
N LYS A 336 -9.98 26.33 -9.89
CA LYS A 336 -10.63 27.65 -9.87
C LYS A 336 -11.02 28.12 -11.26
N GLU A 337 -10.13 27.96 -12.24
CA GLU A 337 -10.40 28.34 -13.63
C GLU A 337 -11.55 27.52 -14.24
N LEU A 338 -11.54 26.20 -14.05
CA LEU A 338 -12.64 25.33 -14.47
C LEU A 338 -13.95 25.68 -13.75
N GLY A 339 -13.90 25.95 -12.45
CA GLY A 339 -15.07 26.37 -11.68
C GLY A 339 -15.67 27.68 -12.19
N TYR A 340 -14.83 28.65 -12.57
CA TYR A 340 -15.29 29.89 -13.20
C TYR A 340 -15.93 29.63 -14.57
N LYS A 341 -15.32 28.79 -15.41
CA LYS A 341 -15.89 28.38 -16.70
C LYS A 341 -17.24 27.70 -16.51
N VAL A 342 -17.36 26.74 -15.60
CA VAL A 342 -18.62 26.06 -15.28
C VAL A 342 -19.69 27.06 -14.84
N LYS A 343 -19.36 28.00 -13.93
CA LYS A 343 -20.29 29.03 -13.48
C LYS A 343 -20.76 29.93 -14.62
N LYS A 344 -19.85 30.38 -15.49
CA LYS A 344 -20.17 31.22 -16.65
C LYS A 344 -21.07 30.50 -17.65
N HIS A 345 -20.75 29.24 -17.97
CA HIS A 345 -21.57 28.41 -18.86
C HIS A 345 -22.96 28.17 -18.26
N PHE A 346 -23.05 27.88 -16.96
CA PHE A 346 -24.34 27.73 -16.28
C PHE A 346 -25.21 29.00 -16.38
N GLN A 347 -24.61 30.17 -16.14
CA GLN A 347 -25.31 31.45 -16.25
C GLN A 347 -25.79 31.74 -17.68
N ASP A 348 -24.98 31.43 -18.69
CA ASP A 348 -25.37 31.59 -20.10
C ASP A 348 -26.52 30.65 -20.48
N LEU A 349 -26.42 29.36 -20.13
CA LEU A 349 -27.47 28.37 -20.38
C LEU A 349 -28.79 28.74 -19.67
N SER A 350 -28.72 29.09 -18.39
CA SER A 350 -29.88 29.53 -17.60
C SER A 350 -30.49 30.82 -18.17
N GLY A 351 -29.65 31.77 -18.60
CA GLY A 351 -30.11 33.01 -19.25
C GLY A 351 -30.78 32.78 -20.60
N ARG A 352 -30.28 31.83 -21.41
CA ARG A 352 -30.89 31.44 -22.70
C ARG A 352 -32.26 30.79 -22.49
N ILE A 353 -32.38 29.84 -21.56
CA ILE A 353 -33.68 29.23 -21.23
C ILE A 353 -34.67 30.27 -20.73
N SER A 354 -34.23 31.19 -19.87
CA SER A 354 -35.10 32.26 -19.35
C SER A 354 -35.60 33.17 -20.46
N ARG A 355 -34.74 33.57 -21.41
CA ARG A 355 -35.15 34.35 -22.58
C ARG A 355 -36.11 33.59 -23.49
N ALA A 356 -35.85 32.31 -23.75
CA ALA A 356 -36.72 31.48 -24.57
C ALA A 356 -38.14 31.32 -23.98
N ARG A 357 -38.27 31.36 -22.64
CA ARG A 357 -39.57 31.41 -21.95
C ARG A 357 -40.26 32.77 -22.05
N HIS A 358 -39.52 33.87 -22.15
CA HIS A 358 -40.03 35.24 -22.13
C HIS A 358 -40.13 35.90 -23.51
N ASN A 359 -39.79 35.21 -24.60
CA ASN A 359 -39.91 35.71 -25.97
C ASN A 359 -41.36 35.86 -26.47
N GLU A 360 -42.35 35.74 -25.58
CA GLU A 360 -43.72 36.21 -25.81
C GLU A 360 -43.92 37.57 -25.10
N LEU A 361 -43.53 38.64 -25.80
CA LEU A 361 -44.19 39.95 -25.75
C LEU A 361 -44.15 40.58 -27.14
#